data_AF-A0A328HAQ4-F1
#
_entry.id   AF-A0A328HAQ4-F1
#
_cell.length_a   1.000
_cell.length_b   1.000
_cell.length_c   1.000
_cell.angle_alpha   90.00
_cell.angle_beta   90.00
_cell.angle_gamma   90.00
#
_symmetry.space_group_name_H-M   'P 1'
#
loop_
_entity.id
_entity.type
_entity.pdbx_description
1 polymer ?
#
loop_
_entity_poly.entity_id
_entity_poly.type
_entity_poly.pdbx_seq_one_letter_code
_entity_poly.pdbx_strand_id
1 'polypeptide(L)'
;MSKAVGGESICEDRAGDSESKAVDLAKARLFSDGTEMLATFNTVTNVPTTGTVLYAVRAWSADGSKEYQLGVEFQDGKETANFVTEAGSGKRENITTGAVAADKQVSVRYPLAKLEGLGDKFEWSAKVTVDDTEADRCPGGDVRSRFPGA
;
A
#
# COMPACT_ATOMS: atom_id res chain seq x y z
N MET A 1 30.66 -5.76 4.57
CA MET A 1 29.42 -5.06 4.19
C MET A 1 28.32 -6.10 4.11
N SER A 2 27.42 -6.15 5.10
CA SER A 2 26.31 -7.11 5.10
C SER A 2 25.22 -6.57 4.18
N LYS A 3 24.74 -7.38 3.22
CA LYS A 3 23.58 -7.03 2.38
C LYS A 3 22.39 -6.71 3.29
N ALA A 4 21.68 -5.62 3.01
CA ALA A 4 20.37 -5.39 3.62
C ALA A 4 19.50 -6.63 3.36
N VAL A 5 19.07 -7.29 4.43
CA VAL A 5 18.13 -8.42 4.34
C VAL A 5 16.76 -7.78 4.24
N GLY A 6 16.08 -7.98 3.11
CA GLY A 6 14.79 -7.36 2.83
C GLY A 6 13.71 -7.65 3.90
N GLY A 7 12.78 -6.72 4.04
CA GLY A 7 11.63 -6.81 4.94
C GLY A 7 10.38 -7.31 4.22
N GLU A 8 9.56 -8.13 4.87
CA GLU A 8 8.26 -8.54 4.35
C GLU A 8 7.21 -8.48 5.46
N SER A 9 6.03 -8.00 5.10
CA SER A 9 4.82 -8.11 5.92
C SER A 9 3.62 -8.37 5.03
N ILE A 10 2.72 -9.22 5.50
CA ILE A 10 1.54 -9.64 4.75
C ILE A 10 0.31 -9.48 5.65
N CYS A 11 -0.72 -8.89 5.10
CA CYS A 11 -2.06 -8.86 5.66
C CYS A 11 -2.93 -9.76 4.77
N GLU A 12 -3.48 -10.85 5.31
CA GLU A 12 -4.46 -11.68 4.62
C GLU A 12 -5.86 -11.18 5.00
N ASP A 13 -6.77 -11.19 4.03
CA ASP A 13 -8.11 -10.65 4.20
C ASP A 13 -9.18 -11.68 3.83
N ARG A 14 -10.37 -11.55 4.40
CA ARG A 14 -11.40 -12.58 4.28
C ARG A 14 -12.28 -12.33 3.07
N ALA A 15 -12.05 -13.09 2.01
CA ALA A 15 -12.91 -13.08 0.83
C ALA A 15 -14.43 -13.03 1.14
N GLY A 16 -15.10 -12.05 0.54
CA GLY A 16 -16.53 -11.81 0.60
C GLY A 16 -17.00 -10.93 1.76
N ASP A 17 -16.11 -10.24 2.47
CA ASP A 17 -16.46 -9.29 3.53
C ASP A 17 -16.43 -7.81 3.12
N SER A 18 -15.99 -7.52 1.89
CA SER A 18 -16.09 -6.18 1.30
C SER A 18 -17.51 -5.60 1.40
N GLU A 19 -17.58 -4.31 1.73
CA GLU A 19 -18.81 -3.52 1.72
C GLU A 19 -19.28 -3.21 0.28
N SER A 20 -18.39 -3.39 -0.71
CA SER A 20 -18.65 -3.19 -2.12
C SER A 20 -18.63 -4.51 -2.89
N LYS A 21 -19.35 -4.56 -4.02
CA LYS A 21 -19.21 -5.67 -4.99
C LYS A 21 -18.14 -5.42 -6.04
N ALA A 22 -17.56 -4.21 -6.05
CA ALA A 22 -16.63 -3.80 -7.10
C ALA A 22 -15.23 -4.37 -6.89
N VAL A 23 -14.76 -4.42 -5.64
CA VAL A 23 -13.42 -4.88 -5.30
C VAL A 23 -13.44 -5.43 -3.88
N ASP A 24 -12.74 -6.53 -3.68
CA ASP A 24 -12.63 -7.29 -2.43
C ASP A 24 -11.16 -7.70 -2.32
N LEU A 25 -10.48 -7.24 -1.27
CA LEU A 25 -9.09 -7.55 -1.01
C LEU A 25 -9.00 -9.01 -0.53
N ALA A 26 -8.12 -9.77 -1.15
CA ALA A 26 -7.73 -11.08 -0.65
C ALA A 26 -6.49 -10.97 0.26
N LYS A 27 -5.59 -10.04 -0.07
CA LYS A 27 -4.30 -9.89 0.59
C LYS A 27 -3.66 -8.56 0.24
N ALA A 28 -2.96 -7.96 1.19
CA ALA A 28 -1.98 -6.92 0.95
C ALA A 28 -0.58 -7.38 1.40
N ARG A 29 0.46 -7.00 0.67
CA ARG A 29 1.84 -7.34 0.98
C ARG A 29 2.73 -6.11 0.84
N LEU A 30 3.56 -5.88 1.86
CA LEU A 30 4.69 -4.98 1.81
C LEU A 30 5.98 -5.78 1.73
N PHE A 31 6.84 -5.42 0.78
CA PHE A 31 8.19 -5.97 0.66
C PHE A 31 9.20 -4.86 0.43
N SER A 32 10.27 -4.85 1.21
CA SER A 32 11.40 -3.94 1.03
C SER A 32 12.63 -4.70 0.59
N ASP A 33 13.33 -4.18 -0.41
CA ASP A 33 14.68 -4.62 -0.79
C ASP A 33 15.80 -3.77 -0.16
N GLY A 34 15.44 -2.84 0.73
CA GLY A 34 16.34 -1.87 1.37
C GLY A 34 16.51 -0.56 0.58
N THR A 35 15.89 -0.42 -0.59
CA THR A 35 15.86 0.84 -1.37
C THR A 35 14.43 1.27 -1.67
N GLU A 36 13.57 0.33 -2.01
CA GLU A 36 12.16 0.56 -2.32
C GLU A 36 11.26 -0.31 -1.45
N MET A 37 10.05 0.20 -1.19
CA MET A 37 8.92 -0.56 -0.68
C MET A 37 8.00 -0.92 -1.85
N LEU A 38 7.84 -2.21 -2.12
CA LEU A 38 6.83 -2.75 -3.00
C LEU A 38 5.55 -3.02 -2.20
N ALA A 39 4.48 -2.30 -2.50
CA ALA A 39 3.14 -2.64 -2.05
C ALA A 39 2.43 -3.45 -3.14
N THR A 40 1.89 -4.61 -2.77
CA THR A 40 1.08 -5.47 -3.65
C THR A 40 -0.28 -5.69 -3.01
N PHE A 41 -1.33 -5.46 -3.78
CA PHE A 41 -2.71 -5.73 -3.41
C PHE A 41 -3.22 -6.84 -4.31
N ASN A 42 -3.70 -7.93 -3.72
CA ASN A 42 -4.39 -9.00 -4.42
C ASN A 42 -5.87 -8.90 -4.11
N THR A 43 -6.69 -9.05 -5.13
CA THR A 43 -8.14 -8.98 -5.04
C THR A 43 -8.77 -10.35 -5.31
N VAL A 44 -9.97 -10.60 -4.78
CA VAL A 44 -10.71 -11.85 -5.01
C VAL A 44 -11.19 -11.95 -6.48
N THR A 45 -11.65 -10.82 -7.01
CA THR A 45 -12.09 -10.61 -8.40
C THR A 45 -11.08 -9.77 -9.17
N ASN A 46 -11.32 -9.55 -10.47
CA ASN A 46 -10.44 -8.69 -11.25
C ASN A 46 -10.51 -7.24 -10.77
N VAL A 47 -9.39 -6.51 -10.84
CA VAL A 47 -9.30 -5.09 -10.52
C VAL A 47 -10.33 -4.30 -11.34
N PRO A 48 -11.03 -3.33 -10.73
CA PRO A 48 -12.02 -2.54 -11.46
C PRO A 48 -11.40 -1.77 -12.63
N THR A 49 -12.15 -1.68 -13.72
CA THR A 49 -11.77 -0.94 -14.94
C THR A 49 -12.69 0.26 -15.19
N THR A 50 -13.54 0.59 -14.22
CA THR A 50 -14.51 1.70 -14.27
C THR A 50 -14.57 2.38 -12.91
N GLY A 51 -14.86 3.68 -12.90
CA GLY A 51 -14.95 4.48 -11.68
C GLY A 51 -13.57 4.90 -11.16
N THR A 52 -13.55 5.49 -9.98
CA THR A 52 -12.30 5.93 -9.33
C THR A 52 -11.94 4.96 -8.21
N VAL A 53 -10.76 4.35 -8.28
CA VAL A 53 -10.32 3.34 -7.31
C VAL A 53 -8.96 3.72 -6.75
N LEU A 54 -8.86 3.83 -5.42
CA LEU A 54 -7.61 4.09 -4.72
C LEU A 54 -7.23 2.86 -3.91
N TYR A 55 -6.05 2.31 -4.17
CA TYR A 55 -5.39 1.34 -3.30
C TYR A 55 -4.38 2.08 -2.44
N ALA A 56 -4.50 1.94 -1.12
CA ALA A 56 -3.66 2.68 -0.20
C ALA A 56 -3.14 1.80 0.93
N VAL A 57 -1.88 2.03 1.30
CA VAL A 57 -1.31 1.59 2.57
C VAL A 57 -1.23 2.80 3.49
N ARG A 58 -1.65 2.62 4.73
CA ARG A 58 -1.36 3.55 5.82
C ARG A 58 -0.33 2.88 6.71
N ALA A 59 0.79 3.54 6.97
CA ALA A 59 1.89 3.03 7.79
C ALA A 59 2.28 4.05 8.87
N TRP A 60 2.54 3.59 10.09
CA TRP A 60 2.93 4.45 11.21
C TRP A 60 4.08 3.87 12.00
N SER A 61 4.99 4.74 12.45
CA SER A 61 6.16 4.35 13.23
C SER A 61 5.74 3.74 14.56
N ALA A 62 6.57 2.89 15.13
CA ALA A 62 6.27 2.22 16.41
C ALA A 62 6.02 3.20 17.58
N ASP A 63 6.56 4.41 17.50
CA ASP A 63 6.34 5.48 18.48
C ASP A 63 5.17 6.42 18.12
N GLY A 64 4.52 6.19 16.97
CA GLY A 64 3.41 7.00 16.46
C GLY A 64 3.80 8.41 15.99
N SER A 65 5.09 8.76 15.95
CA SER A 65 5.55 10.10 15.57
C SER A 65 5.50 10.37 14.06
N LYS A 66 5.54 9.31 13.25
CA LYS A 66 5.46 9.36 11.80
C LYS A 66 4.31 8.51 11.29
N GLU A 67 3.64 9.04 10.27
CA GLU A 67 2.58 8.34 9.57
C GLU A 67 2.58 8.73 8.09
N TYR A 68 2.51 7.72 7.23
CA TYR A 68 2.48 7.87 5.79
C TYR A 68 1.27 7.17 5.18
N GLN A 69 0.67 7.79 4.18
CA GLN A 69 -0.19 7.13 3.21
C GLN A 69 0.58 6.93 1.91
N LEU A 70 0.64 5.69 1.44
CA LEU A 70 1.22 5.30 0.16
C LEU A 70 0.05 4.91 -0.73
N GLY A 71 -0.25 5.71 -1.75
CA GLY A 71 -1.47 5.59 -2.54
C GLY A 71 -1.25 5.51 -4.03
N VAL A 72 -2.03 4.67 -4.70
CA VAL A 72 -2.19 4.65 -6.15
C VAL A 72 -3.67 4.71 -6.51
N GLU A 73 -4.02 5.65 -7.38
CA GLU A 73 -5.37 5.90 -7.87
C GLU A 73 -5.47 5.55 -9.35
N PHE A 74 -6.57 4.89 -9.70
CA PHE A 74 -6.97 4.60 -11.07
C PHE A 74 -8.33 5.23 -11.34
N GLN A 75 -8.46 5.88 -12.49
CA GLN A 75 -9.74 6.28 -13.04
C GLN A 75 -9.99 5.49 -14.32
N ASP A 76 -11.09 4.75 -14.35
CA ASP A 76 -11.47 3.90 -15.49
C ASP A 76 -10.33 2.97 -15.97
N GLY A 77 -9.67 2.35 -14.99
CA GLY A 77 -8.54 1.42 -15.21
C GLY A 77 -7.21 2.08 -15.58
N LYS A 78 -7.15 3.41 -15.69
CA LYS A 78 -5.92 4.16 -15.97
C LYS A 78 -5.39 4.83 -14.72
N GLU A 79 -4.10 4.67 -14.44
CA GLU A 79 -3.43 5.38 -13.34
C GLU A 79 -3.58 6.91 -13.51
N THR A 80 -4.10 7.57 -12.48
CA THR A 80 -4.26 9.04 -12.40
C THR A 80 -3.38 9.65 -11.32
N ALA A 81 -3.04 8.88 -10.28
CA ALA A 81 -2.11 9.32 -9.24
C ALA A 81 -1.32 8.15 -8.65
N ASN A 82 -0.09 8.44 -8.28
CA ASN A 82 0.77 7.59 -7.46
C ASN A 82 1.56 8.51 -6.54
N PHE A 83 1.49 8.29 -5.22
CA PHE A 83 1.96 9.28 -4.26
C PHE A 83 2.30 8.69 -2.88
N VAL A 84 3.08 9.48 -2.13
CA VAL A 84 3.27 9.35 -0.69
C VAL A 84 2.81 10.63 -0.03
N THR A 85 2.00 10.54 1.03
CA THR A 85 1.59 11.67 1.87
C THR A 85 2.03 11.43 3.30
N GLU A 86 2.78 12.34 3.89
CA GLU A 86 3.07 12.33 5.33
C GLU A 86 1.90 12.99 6.08
N ALA A 87 1.20 12.25 6.94
CA ALA A 87 -0.04 12.72 7.56
C ALA A 87 0.19 13.93 8.50
N GLY A 88 1.30 13.95 9.24
CA GLY A 88 1.60 15.02 10.20
C GLY A 88 1.87 16.38 9.55
N SER A 89 2.45 16.40 8.34
CA SER A 89 2.75 17.63 7.60
C SER A 89 1.74 17.93 6.49
N GLY A 90 0.94 16.94 6.08
CA GLY A 90 0.07 17.01 4.90
C GLY A 90 0.83 17.06 3.58
N LYS A 91 2.17 16.94 3.61
CA LYS A 91 3.01 17.02 2.43
C LYS A 91 2.79 15.78 1.58
N ARG A 92 2.31 15.99 0.35
CA ARG A 92 2.17 14.95 -0.67
C ARG A 92 3.29 15.07 -1.71
N GLU A 93 3.89 13.93 -2.04
CA GLU A 93 4.88 13.79 -3.09
C GLU A 93 4.39 12.78 -4.13
N ASN A 94 4.43 13.18 -5.41
CA ASN A 94 4.09 12.26 -6.50
C ASN A 94 5.24 11.30 -6.78
N ILE A 95 4.91 10.07 -7.10
CA ILE A 95 5.83 8.98 -7.38
C ILE A 95 5.70 8.59 -8.85
N THR A 96 6.83 8.42 -9.54
CA THR A 96 6.87 8.26 -11.01
C THR A 96 7.26 6.86 -11.45
N THR A 97 7.38 5.91 -10.53
CA THR A 97 7.70 4.50 -10.83
C THR A 97 6.55 3.79 -11.55
N GLY A 98 5.34 4.36 -11.49
CA GLY A 98 4.12 3.79 -12.03
C GLY A 98 3.65 2.56 -11.26
N ALA A 99 2.38 2.24 -11.39
CA ALA A 99 1.79 1.01 -10.90
C ALA A 99 1.46 0.06 -12.05
N VAL A 100 1.48 -1.23 -11.74
CA VAL A 100 1.01 -2.28 -12.63
C VAL A 100 -0.28 -2.83 -12.04
N ALA A 101 -1.39 -2.66 -12.76
CA ALA A 101 -2.68 -3.25 -12.43
C ALA A 101 -3.09 -4.20 -13.56
N ALA A 102 -3.27 -5.48 -13.23
CA ALA A 102 -3.69 -6.51 -14.17
C ALA A 102 -4.38 -7.65 -13.42
N ASP A 103 -5.43 -8.19 -14.04
CA ASP A 103 -6.24 -9.29 -13.49
C ASP A 103 -6.63 -9.03 -12.03
N LYS A 104 -6.08 -9.76 -11.07
CA LYS A 104 -6.43 -9.69 -9.65
C LYS A 104 -5.34 -9.05 -8.80
N GLN A 105 -4.52 -8.18 -9.38
CA GLN A 105 -3.34 -7.64 -8.71
C GLN A 105 -3.05 -6.19 -9.09
N VAL A 106 -2.67 -5.42 -8.08
CA VAL A 106 -2.03 -4.11 -8.21
C VAL A 106 -0.67 -4.17 -7.51
N SER A 107 0.37 -3.69 -8.18
CA SER A 107 1.72 -3.57 -7.62
C SER A 107 2.28 -2.18 -7.87
N VAL A 108 2.84 -1.57 -6.83
CA VAL A 108 3.40 -0.22 -6.87
C VAL A 108 4.64 -0.12 -5.98
N ARG A 109 5.65 0.64 -6.44
CA ARG A 109 6.93 0.83 -5.73
C ARG A 109 7.06 2.25 -5.20
N TYR A 110 7.47 2.36 -3.95
CA TYR A 110 7.72 3.62 -3.27
C TYR A 110 9.18 3.68 -2.81
N PRO A 111 9.94 4.74 -3.12
CA PRO A 111 11.30 4.88 -2.61
C PRO A 111 11.30 5.02 -1.08
N LEU A 112 12.11 4.23 -0.37
CA LEU A 112 12.17 4.30 1.10
C LEU A 112 12.62 5.67 1.61
N ALA A 113 13.44 6.38 0.83
CA ALA A 113 13.84 7.76 1.14
C ALA A 113 12.67 8.76 1.25
N LYS A 114 11.46 8.38 0.80
CA LYS A 114 10.23 9.17 0.95
C LYS A 114 9.42 8.82 2.20
N LEU A 115 9.86 7.81 2.96
CA LEU A 115 9.20 7.28 4.14
C LEU A 115 10.05 7.53 5.41
N GLU A 116 11.00 8.46 5.35
CA GLU A 116 11.98 8.70 6.41
C GLU A 116 11.33 8.83 7.80
N GLY A 117 11.87 8.07 8.75
CA GLY A 117 11.44 8.09 10.15
C GLY A 117 10.33 7.10 10.47
N LEU A 118 9.92 6.27 9.52
CA LEU A 118 9.00 5.16 9.78
C LEU A 118 9.68 4.07 10.63
N GLY A 119 10.99 3.89 10.44
CA GLY A 119 11.84 2.97 11.18
C GLY A 119 11.78 1.53 10.66
N ASP A 120 12.75 0.71 11.07
CA ASP A 120 12.85 -0.69 10.63
C ASP A 120 11.72 -1.61 11.11
N LYS A 121 10.87 -1.10 11.99
CA LYS A 121 9.66 -1.74 12.53
C LYS A 121 8.56 -0.70 12.58
N PHE A 122 7.51 -0.94 11.81
CA PHE A 122 6.34 -0.09 11.76
C PHE A 122 5.09 -0.96 11.65
N GLU A 123 3.96 -0.38 12.03
CA GLU A 123 2.65 -0.97 11.85
C GLU A 123 2.02 -0.38 10.58
N TRP A 124 1.15 -1.16 9.93
CA TRP A 124 0.49 -0.70 8.72
C TRP A 124 -0.83 -1.44 8.50
N SER A 125 -1.71 -0.80 7.74
CA SER A 125 -2.94 -1.39 7.20
C SER A 125 -3.06 -1.06 5.72
N ALA A 126 -3.86 -1.83 5.00
CA ALA A 126 -4.22 -1.55 3.62
C ALA A 126 -5.72 -1.31 3.50
N LYS A 127 -6.11 -0.50 2.53
CA LYS A 127 -7.51 -0.32 2.14
C LYS A 127 -7.62 -0.13 0.64
N VAL A 128 -8.83 -0.36 0.15
CA VAL A 128 -9.24 0.05 -1.18
C VAL A 128 -10.52 0.87 -1.07
N THR A 129 -10.58 1.98 -1.81
CA THR A 129 -11.80 2.78 -1.94
C THR A 129 -12.31 2.73 -3.38
N VAL A 130 -13.62 2.80 -3.55
CA VAL A 130 -14.29 2.97 -4.85
C VAL A 130 -15.16 4.21 -4.75
N ASP A 131 -14.96 5.15 -5.67
CA ASP A 131 -15.62 6.45 -5.70
C ASP A 131 -15.58 7.12 -4.32
N ASP A 132 -14.37 7.22 -3.77
CA ASP A 132 -14.01 7.78 -2.46
C ASP A 132 -14.65 7.10 -1.22
N THR A 133 -15.41 6.02 -1.41
CA THR A 133 -15.97 5.23 -0.31
C THR A 133 -15.08 4.02 -0.05
N GLU A 134 -14.78 3.73 1.22
CA GLU A 134 -14.06 2.50 1.58
C GLU A 134 -14.87 1.29 1.11
N ALA A 135 -14.26 0.51 0.22
CA ALA A 135 -14.85 -0.71 -0.30
C ALA A 135 -14.38 -1.90 0.54
N ASP A 136 -13.10 -1.90 0.91
CA ASP A 136 -12.52 -2.97 1.69
C ASP A 136 -11.24 -2.56 2.43
N ARG A 137 -10.84 -3.37 3.42
CA ARG A 137 -9.70 -3.09 4.29
C ARG A 137 -9.06 -4.36 4.83
N CYS A 138 -7.74 -4.42 4.66
CA CYS A 138 -6.89 -5.33 5.40
C CYS A 138 -6.31 -4.63 6.66
N PRO A 139 -6.73 -5.02 7.88
CA PRO A 139 -6.57 -4.20 9.09
C PRO A 139 -5.15 -4.16 9.66
N GLY A 140 -4.27 -5.10 9.30
CA GLY A 140 -2.92 -5.15 9.86
C GLY A 140 -2.06 -6.23 9.21
N GLY A 141 -0.85 -5.88 8.78
CA GLY A 141 0.11 -6.87 8.30
C GLY A 141 0.85 -7.57 9.43
N ASP A 142 0.92 -8.90 9.38
CA ASP A 142 1.85 -9.67 10.20
C ASP A 142 3.28 -9.38 9.71
N VAL A 143 4.11 -8.75 10.55
CA VAL A 143 5.51 -8.45 10.21
C VAL A 143 6.31 -9.74 10.23
N ARG A 144 6.76 -10.20 9.05
CA ARG A 144 7.53 -11.45 8.89
C ARG A 144 9.05 -11.22 8.96
N SER A 145 9.54 -10.03 8.57
CA SER A 145 10.93 -9.60 8.74
C SER A 145 11.07 -8.06 8.84
N ARG A 146 12.21 -7.56 9.36
CA ARG A 146 12.47 -6.11 9.55
C ARG A 146 12.66 -5.38 8.22
N PHE A 147 12.26 -4.12 8.14
CA PHE A 147 12.35 -3.28 6.93
C PHE A 147 13.53 -2.30 7.02
N PRO A 148 14.77 -2.68 6.64
CA PRO A 148 15.92 -1.80 6.82
C PRO A 148 15.77 -0.47 6.05
N GLY A 149 15.96 0.65 6.75
CA GLY A 149 16.08 1.99 6.14
C GLY A 149 14.75 2.71 5.83
N ALA A 150 13.63 2.19 6.35
CA ALA A 150 12.38 2.94 6.42
C ALA A 150 12.44 3.96 7.58
#